data_AF-A0A356V3J4-F1
#
_entry.id   AF-A0A356V3J4-F1
#
_cell.length_a   1.000
_cell.length_b   1.000
_cell.length_c   1.000
_cell.angle_alpha   90.00
_cell.angle_beta   90.00
_cell.angle_gamma   90.00
#
_symmetry.space_group_name_H-M   'P 1'
#
loop_
_entity.id
_entity.type
_entity.pdbx_description
1 polymer ?
#
loop_
_entity_poly.entity_id
_entity_poly.type
_entity_poly.pdbx_seq_one_letter_code
_entity_poly.pdbx_strand_id
1 'polypeptide(L)'
;ALDILREEAAIEAAARLKDAQGTVETQTDLGLEQTPAVQNKQDTGTNERTARMRGIHAPVDKNASPGDMLPDIEEINSSLRASSVDEENTEDEETADEKPRRSGFRMGFSLVILLAVIALLAYIYAPLIAEKMPASQPYLESYVDMVNGLRSWLDQLMKSATAKISGDGS
;
A
#
# COMPACT_ATOMS: atom_id res chain seq x y z
N ALA A 1 -26.73 21.83 -20.88
CA ALA A 1 -25.68 22.07 -19.86
C ALA A 1 -26.26 22.18 -18.45
N LEU A 2 -27.33 22.96 -18.22
CA LEU A 2 -27.97 23.07 -16.90
C LEU A 2 -28.63 21.78 -16.39
N ASP A 3 -29.18 20.95 -17.29
CA ASP A 3 -29.88 19.73 -16.86
C ASP A 3 -28.91 18.62 -16.42
N ILE A 4 -27.70 18.56 -17.01
CA ILE A 4 -26.65 17.61 -16.61
C ILE A 4 -26.14 17.93 -15.19
N LEU A 5 -25.93 19.21 -14.89
CA LEU A 5 -25.52 19.65 -13.54
C LEU A 5 -26.60 19.34 -12.49
N ARG A 6 -27.88 19.39 -12.85
CA ARG A 6 -28.99 19.04 -11.95
C ARG A 6 -29.07 17.54 -11.70
N GLU A 7 -28.85 16.74 -12.74
CA GLU A 7 -28.86 15.29 -12.64
C GLU A 7 -27.69 14.78 -11.79
N GLU A 8 -26.49 15.34 -11.98
CA GLU A 8 -25.31 14.99 -11.18
C GLU A 8 -25.46 15.40 -9.70
N ALA A 9 -26.03 16.58 -9.45
CA ALA A 9 -26.33 17.04 -8.08
C ALA A 9 -27.37 16.15 -7.36
N ALA A 10 -28.35 15.60 -8.08
CA ALA A 10 -29.34 14.71 -7.50
C ALA A 10 -28.74 13.35 -7.13
N ILE A 11 -27.82 12.84 -7.94
CA ILE A 11 -27.12 11.56 -7.70
C ILE A 11 -26.23 11.67 -6.46
N GLU A 12 -25.47 12.77 -6.32
CA GLU A 12 -24.61 12.98 -5.15
C GLU A 12 -25.41 13.15 -3.85
N ALA A 13 -26.51 13.92 -3.90
CA ALA A 13 -27.39 14.09 -2.73
C ALA A 13 -27.99 12.76 -2.25
N ALA A 14 -28.35 11.87 -3.18
CA ALA A 14 -28.86 10.54 -2.86
C ALA A 14 -27.78 9.62 -2.26
N ALA A 15 -26.52 9.73 -2.69
CA ALA A 15 -25.41 8.98 -2.11
C ALA A 15 -25.14 9.42 -0.65
N ARG A 16 -25.09 10.74 -0.39
CA ARG A 16 -24.89 11.26 0.97
C ARG A 16 -26.00 10.85 1.95
N LEU A 17 -27.25 10.76 1.48
CA LEU A 17 -28.36 10.29 2.30
C LEU A 17 -28.23 8.82 2.66
N LYS A 18 -27.68 7.98 1.78
CA LYS A 18 -27.39 6.56 2.07
C LYS A 18 -26.24 6.43 3.08
N ASP A 19 -25.19 7.21 2.93
CA ASP A 19 -24.06 7.22 3.87
C ASP A 19 -24.48 7.75 5.26
N ALA A 20 -25.36 8.75 5.31
CA ALA A 20 -25.90 9.29 6.56
C ALA A 20 -26.88 8.34 7.28
N GLN A 21 -27.47 7.38 6.55
CA GLN A 21 -28.33 6.32 7.11
C GLN A 21 -27.56 5.03 7.42
N GLY A 22 -26.30 4.93 6.99
CA GLY A 22 -25.40 3.87 7.41
C GLY A 22 -25.15 3.98 8.90
N THR A 23 -25.44 2.90 9.64
CA THR A 23 -24.97 2.74 11.00
C THR A 23 -23.46 2.85 11.00
N VAL A 24 -22.90 3.79 11.78
CA VAL A 24 -21.45 3.84 12.03
C VAL A 24 -21.07 2.51 12.65
N GLU A 25 -20.53 1.60 11.84
CA GLU A 25 -20.00 0.31 12.29
C GLU A 25 -18.85 0.63 13.26
N THR A 26 -19.15 0.55 14.55
CA THR A 26 -18.15 0.71 15.61
C THR A 26 -17.18 -0.46 15.48
N GLN A 27 -16.04 -0.23 14.83
CA GLN A 27 -14.93 -1.18 14.83
C GLN A 27 -14.52 -1.46 16.28
N THR A 28 -15.00 -2.58 16.79
CA THR A 28 -14.73 -3.06 18.13
C THR A 28 -13.60 -4.09 18.07
N ASP A 29 -12.57 -3.83 17.28
CA ASP A 29 -11.43 -4.75 17.18
C ASP A 29 -10.11 -3.97 16.98
N LEU A 30 -9.86 -3.02 17.88
CA LEU A 30 -8.50 -2.70 18.26
C LEU A 30 -8.27 -3.39 19.61
N GLY A 31 -7.60 -4.54 19.57
CA GLY A 31 -7.16 -5.29 20.75
C GLY A 31 -6.11 -4.55 21.57
N LEU A 32 -6.48 -3.41 22.14
CA LEU A 32 -5.69 -2.69 23.13
C LEU A 32 -6.29 -2.98 24.50
N GLU A 33 -5.55 -3.75 25.29
CA GLU A 33 -5.88 -4.03 26.68
C GLU A 33 -6.21 -2.73 27.43
N GLN A 34 -7.39 -2.70 28.04
CA GLN A 34 -7.81 -1.64 28.94
C GLN A 34 -6.89 -1.66 30.17
N THR A 35 -5.99 -0.69 30.26
CA THR A 35 -5.27 -0.41 31.52
C THR A 35 -6.05 0.69 32.26
N PRO A 36 -6.37 0.53 33.56
CA PRO A 36 -7.28 1.44 34.22
C PRO A 36 -6.62 2.79 34.57
N ALA A 37 -7.40 3.85 34.37
CA ALA A 37 -7.38 5.16 35.03
C ALA A 37 -6.01 5.80 35.35
N VAL A 38 -5.59 6.74 34.49
CA VAL A 38 -4.84 7.93 34.94
C VAL A 38 -5.67 9.16 34.56
N GLN A 39 -6.21 9.78 35.60
CA GLN A 39 -6.95 11.02 35.54
C GLN A 39 -6.02 12.20 35.20
N ASN A 40 -6.51 13.09 34.33
CA ASN A 40 -6.25 14.54 34.33
C ASN A 40 -4.91 15.05 33.77
N LYS A 41 -4.90 15.39 32.47
CA LYS A 41 -4.48 16.68 31.87
C LYS A 41 -4.26 16.52 30.37
N GLN A 42 -5.16 17.02 29.53
CA GLN A 42 -4.79 17.62 28.23
C GLN A 42 -5.96 18.40 27.58
N ASP A 43 -6.79 19.12 28.34
CA ASP A 43 -7.84 20.00 27.82
C ASP A 43 -7.34 21.43 27.56
N THR A 44 -6.29 21.60 26.73
CA THR A 44 -5.78 22.95 26.38
C THR A 44 -5.54 23.18 24.89
N GLY A 45 -5.81 22.22 24.00
CA GLY A 45 -5.57 22.40 22.56
C GLY A 45 -6.75 22.93 21.73
N THR A 46 -7.98 22.86 22.25
CA THR A 46 -9.19 23.11 21.45
C THR A 46 -9.74 24.53 21.58
N ASN A 47 -9.33 25.30 22.60
CA ASN A 47 -9.91 26.64 22.86
C ASN A 47 -9.19 27.81 22.14
N GLU A 48 -8.01 27.59 21.54
CA GLU A 48 -7.33 28.60 20.72
C GLU A 48 -7.90 28.70 19.29
N ARG A 49 -8.56 27.64 18.80
CA ARG A 49 -9.20 27.62 17.47
C ARG A 49 -10.54 28.36 17.46
N THR A 50 -11.24 28.43 18.59
CA THR A 50 -12.56 29.08 18.72
C THR A 50 -12.48 30.60 18.91
N ALA A 51 -11.33 31.16 19.28
CA ALA A 51 -11.13 32.61 19.38
C ALA A 51 -10.87 33.31 18.03
N ARG A 52 -10.42 32.57 17.00
CA ARG A 52 -10.24 33.11 15.62
C ARG A 52 -11.54 33.19 14.82
N MET A 53 -12.63 32.60 15.33
CA MET A 53 -13.97 32.60 14.71
C MET A 53 -14.94 33.62 15.33
N ARG A 54 -14.46 34.71 15.93
CA ARG A 54 -15.32 35.85 16.31
C ARG A 54 -14.77 37.18 15.77
N GLY A 55 -14.35 37.16 14.51
CA GLY A 55 -13.74 38.27 13.80
C GLY A 55 -14.54 39.57 13.91
N ILE A 56 -14.08 40.45 14.81
CA ILE A 56 -14.16 41.89 14.62
C ILE A 56 -12.72 42.36 14.65
N HIS A 57 -12.13 42.60 13.48
CA HIS A 57 -11.32 43.80 13.22
C HIS A 57 -11.06 43.98 11.72
N ALA A 58 -11.18 45.24 11.30
CA ALA A 58 -11.15 45.81 9.94
C ALA A 58 -9.75 45.82 9.28
N PRO A 59 -9.56 46.49 8.11
CA PRO A 59 -10.32 46.46 6.85
C PRO A 59 -9.49 45.85 5.69
N VAL A 60 -10.17 45.66 4.57
CA VAL A 60 -9.75 45.09 3.28
C VAL A 60 -8.46 45.70 2.70
N ASP A 61 -7.51 44.84 2.32
CA ASP A 61 -6.47 45.16 1.35
C ASP A 61 -6.83 44.52 -0.01
N LYS A 62 -6.85 45.34 -1.07
CA LYS A 62 -7.40 45.00 -2.39
C LYS A 62 -6.27 44.68 -3.38
N ASN A 63 -5.62 43.51 -3.29
CA ASN A 63 -4.67 43.02 -4.31
C ASN A 63 -4.43 41.50 -4.26
N ALA A 64 -5.46 40.65 -4.37
CA ALA A 64 -5.28 39.20 -4.54
C ALA A 64 -6.10 38.69 -5.73
N SER A 65 -5.40 38.19 -6.75
CA SER A 65 -5.97 37.60 -7.97
C SER A 65 -6.64 36.24 -7.65
N PRO A 66 -7.88 35.96 -8.07
CA PRO A 66 -8.50 34.65 -7.96
C PRO A 66 -8.05 33.77 -9.13
N GLY A 67 -6.97 33.01 -8.91
CA GLY A 67 -6.37 32.13 -9.91
C GLY A 67 -5.66 30.95 -9.28
N ASP A 68 -6.20 30.44 -8.17
CA ASP A 68 -5.71 29.21 -7.52
C ASP A 68 -6.28 28.02 -8.30
N MET A 69 -5.59 27.75 -9.42
CA MET A 69 -5.71 26.54 -10.21
C MET A 69 -5.62 25.36 -9.25
N LEU A 70 -6.62 24.49 -9.31
CA LEU A 70 -6.55 23.17 -8.70
C LEU A 70 -5.18 22.56 -9.06
N PRO A 71 -4.47 21.94 -8.11
CA PRO A 71 -3.19 21.28 -8.40
C PRO A 71 -3.34 20.40 -9.65
N ASP A 72 -2.48 20.63 -10.63
CA ASP A 72 -2.56 20.03 -11.96
C ASP A 72 -2.50 18.49 -11.88
N ILE A 73 -3.56 17.84 -12.34
CA ILE A 73 -3.69 16.37 -12.45
C ILE A 73 -2.67 15.73 -13.41
N GLU A 74 -1.86 16.54 -14.09
CA GLU A 74 -0.78 16.04 -14.96
C GLU A 74 0.44 15.51 -14.19
N GLU A 75 0.57 15.84 -12.90
CA GLU A 75 1.63 15.30 -12.05
C GLU A 75 1.36 13.86 -11.57
N ILE A 76 0.10 13.42 -11.51
CA ILE A 76 -0.23 12.06 -11.04
C ILE A 76 0.12 11.01 -12.11
N ASN A 77 -0.12 11.29 -13.40
CA ASN A 77 0.17 10.34 -14.48
C ASN A 77 1.65 10.24 -14.85
N SER A 78 2.47 11.25 -14.55
CA SER A 78 3.91 11.22 -14.82
C SER A 78 4.64 10.20 -13.91
N SER A 79 4.13 9.96 -12.71
CA SER A 79 4.64 8.93 -11.79
C SER A 79 4.39 7.49 -12.25
N LEU A 80 3.44 7.26 -13.16
CA LEU A 80 3.18 5.94 -13.75
C LEU A 80 3.98 5.66 -15.03
N ARG A 81 4.39 6.69 -15.78
CA ARG A 81 5.13 6.51 -17.06
C ARG A 81 6.64 6.42 -16.87
N ALA A 82 7.19 6.97 -15.79
CA ALA A 82 8.62 6.88 -15.44
C ALA A 82 9.11 5.46 -15.08
N SER A 83 8.23 4.44 -15.11
CA SER A 83 8.60 3.03 -14.89
C SER A 83 8.69 2.19 -16.18
N SER A 84 8.59 2.80 -17.38
CA SER A 84 8.51 2.03 -18.64
C SER A 84 9.45 2.44 -19.76
N VAL A 85 10.31 3.46 -19.61
CA VAL A 85 11.28 3.82 -20.64
C VAL A 85 12.57 4.27 -19.97
N ASP A 86 13.46 3.32 -19.69
CA ASP A 86 14.88 3.62 -19.53
C ASP A 86 15.69 2.39 -19.97
N GLU A 87 15.41 1.99 -21.22
CA GLU A 87 16.37 1.33 -22.08
C GLU A 87 16.44 2.14 -23.37
N GLU A 88 17.06 3.31 -23.33
CA GLU A 88 17.79 3.76 -24.51
C GLU A 88 18.97 4.65 -24.13
N ASN A 89 20.14 4.10 -24.44
CA ASN A 89 21.41 4.77 -24.48
C ASN A 89 21.29 6.09 -25.25
N THR A 90 21.60 7.24 -24.65
CA THR A 90 22.17 8.36 -25.41
C THR A 90 23.12 9.16 -24.52
N GLU A 91 24.31 9.34 -25.07
CA GLU A 91 25.44 10.09 -24.55
C GLU A 91 25.12 11.59 -24.44
N ASP A 92 25.89 12.26 -23.58
CA ASP A 92 26.06 13.72 -23.43
C ASP A 92 24.96 14.54 -22.71
N GLU A 93 25.24 14.97 -21.47
CA GLU A 93 25.80 16.30 -21.18
C GLU A 93 25.97 16.50 -19.66
N GLU A 94 27.14 17.02 -19.26
CA GLU A 94 27.41 17.48 -17.89
C GLU A 94 26.53 18.67 -17.53
N THR A 95 25.49 18.49 -16.72
CA THR A 95 25.10 19.45 -15.67
C THR A 95 24.18 18.80 -14.64
N ALA A 96 24.28 19.32 -13.42
CA ALA A 96 23.49 19.04 -12.23
C ALA A 96 23.91 17.80 -11.42
N ASP A 97 24.46 18.10 -10.24
CA ASP A 97 24.52 17.25 -9.05
C ASP A 97 23.10 16.82 -8.63
N GLU A 98 22.52 15.91 -9.40
CA GLU A 98 21.27 15.25 -9.05
C GLU A 98 21.64 13.99 -8.27
N LYS A 99 21.73 14.12 -6.95
CA LYS A 99 21.84 12.94 -6.07
C LYS A 99 20.73 11.98 -6.46
N PRO A 100 21.04 10.77 -6.98
CA PRO A 100 20.01 9.83 -7.37
C PRO A 100 19.18 9.52 -6.14
N ARG A 101 17.88 9.82 -6.21
CA ARG A 101 16.91 9.48 -5.15
C ARG A 101 16.82 7.97 -5.09
N ARG A 102 17.61 7.42 -4.16
CA ARG A 102 17.73 6.02 -3.75
C ARG A 102 16.42 5.24 -3.93
N SER A 103 16.41 4.43 -4.98
CA SER A 103 15.48 3.33 -5.23
C SER A 103 15.69 2.19 -4.22
N GLY A 104 15.53 2.48 -2.92
CA GLY A 104 15.78 1.52 -1.85
C GLY A 104 14.80 0.34 -1.84
N PHE A 105 13.55 0.56 -2.25
CA PHE A 105 12.51 -0.47 -2.26
C PHE A 105 12.75 -1.54 -3.33
N ARG A 106 13.07 -1.15 -4.57
CA ARG A 106 13.36 -2.10 -5.67
C ARG A 106 14.62 -2.91 -5.37
N MET A 107 15.63 -2.29 -4.74
CA MET A 107 16.87 -2.97 -4.36
C MET A 107 16.59 -4.09 -3.34
N GLY A 108 15.82 -3.79 -2.28
CA GLY A 108 15.42 -4.78 -1.28
C GLY A 108 14.55 -5.90 -1.86
N PHE A 109 13.55 -5.55 -2.68
CA PHE A 109 12.69 -6.53 -3.33
C PHE A 109 13.46 -7.44 -4.29
N SER A 110 14.36 -6.89 -5.10
CA SER A 110 15.21 -7.67 -6.00
C SER A 110 16.15 -8.62 -5.24
N LEU A 111 16.65 -8.21 -4.07
CA LEU A 111 17.45 -9.06 -3.20
C LEU A 111 16.63 -10.24 -2.68
N VAL A 112 15.38 -10.01 -2.26
CA VAL A 112 14.48 -11.07 -1.80
C VAL A 112 14.16 -12.05 -2.94
N ILE A 113 13.87 -11.55 -4.15
CA ILE A 113 13.66 -12.40 -5.33
C ILE A 113 14.91 -13.21 -5.63
N LEU A 114 16.09 -12.58 -5.63
CA LEU A 114 17.35 -13.27 -5.87
C LEU A 114 17.56 -14.39 -4.85
N LEU A 115 17.34 -14.13 -3.56
CA LEU A 115 17.42 -15.13 -2.51
C LEU A 115 16.40 -16.26 -2.70
N ALA A 116 15.17 -15.93 -3.12
CA ALA A 116 14.14 -16.93 -3.41
C ALA A 116 14.55 -17.83 -4.59
N VAL A 117 15.13 -17.27 -5.65
CA VAL A 117 15.66 -18.03 -6.79
C VAL A 117 16.83 -18.92 -6.36
N ILE A 118 17.75 -18.41 -5.54
CA ILE A 118 18.86 -19.20 -5.00
C ILE A 118 18.33 -20.37 -4.15
N ALA A 119 17.36 -20.11 -3.27
CA ALA A 119 16.73 -21.15 -2.45
C ALA A 119 16.04 -22.21 -3.34
N LEU A 120 15.31 -21.77 -4.37
CA LEU A 120 14.69 -22.67 -5.34
C LEU A 120 15.73 -23.54 -6.07
N LEU A 121 16.84 -22.96 -6.51
CA LEU A 121 17.94 -23.71 -7.12
C LEU A 121 18.56 -24.70 -6.12
N ALA A 122 18.74 -24.31 -4.86
CA ALA A 122 19.23 -25.20 -3.81
C ALA A 122 18.27 -26.39 -3.57
N TYR A 123 16.95 -26.17 -3.68
CA TYR A 123 15.95 -27.24 -3.61
C TYR A 123 16.04 -28.19 -4.81
N ILE A 124 16.08 -27.65 -6.04
CA ILE A 124 16.14 -28.45 -7.27
C ILE A 124 17.44 -29.25 -7.36
N TYR A 125 18.57 -28.63 -6.98
CA TYR A 125 19.90 -29.24 -7.03
C TYR A 125 20.35 -29.85 -5.71
N ALA A 126 19.48 -29.99 -4.71
CA ALA A 126 19.79 -30.62 -3.42
C ALA A 126 20.54 -31.96 -3.54
N PRO A 127 20.13 -32.94 -4.38
CA PRO A 127 20.85 -34.20 -4.50
C PRO A 127 22.26 -34.03 -5.08
N LEU A 128 22.44 -33.11 -6.04
CA LEU A 128 23.74 -32.83 -6.64
C LEU A 128 24.68 -32.15 -5.62
N ILE A 129 24.17 -31.22 -4.81
CA ILE A 129 24.95 -30.55 -3.76
C ILE A 129 25.35 -31.55 -2.67
N ALA A 130 24.45 -32.43 -2.27
CA ALA A 130 24.71 -33.51 -1.31
C ALA A 130 25.81 -34.47 -1.79
N GLU A 131 25.84 -34.81 -3.08
CA GLU A 131 26.88 -35.67 -3.65
C GLU A 131 28.27 -35.01 -3.61
N LYS A 132 28.36 -33.72 -3.95
CA LYS A 132 29.64 -32.99 -3.97
C LYS A 132 30.09 -32.56 -2.58
N MET A 133 29.17 -32.33 -1.67
CA MET A 133 29.43 -31.92 -0.29
C MET A 133 28.57 -32.72 0.68
N PRO A 134 28.99 -33.94 1.06
CA PRO A 134 28.23 -34.81 1.97
C PRO A 134 27.95 -34.15 3.34
N ALA A 135 28.86 -33.30 3.81
CA ALA A 135 28.68 -32.55 5.06
C ALA A 135 27.44 -31.63 5.06
N SER A 136 26.89 -31.28 3.89
CA SER A 136 25.68 -30.46 3.75
C SER A 136 24.38 -31.25 3.78
N GLN A 137 24.41 -32.58 3.66
CA GLN A 137 23.24 -33.45 3.63
C GLN A 137 22.21 -33.15 4.73
N PRO A 138 22.58 -33.10 6.03
CA PRO A 138 21.57 -32.92 7.08
C PRO A 138 20.84 -31.57 6.98
N TYR A 139 21.52 -30.53 6.48
CA TYR A 139 20.91 -29.22 6.30
C TYR A 139 20.00 -29.17 5.06
N LEU A 140 20.42 -29.82 3.97
CA LEU A 140 19.63 -29.91 2.74
C LEU A 140 18.37 -30.76 2.94
N GLU A 141 18.48 -31.87 3.66
CA GLU A 141 17.33 -32.73 4.00
C GLU A 141 16.28 -31.94 4.79
N SER A 142 16.69 -31.27 5.87
CA SER A 142 15.77 -30.44 6.67
C SER A 142 15.11 -29.33 5.84
N TYR A 143 15.87 -28.67 4.95
CA TYR A 143 15.35 -27.64 4.06
C TYR A 143 14.32 -28.22 3.06
N VAL A 144 14.65 -29.32 2.39
CA VAL A 144 13.79 -29.99 1.42
C VAL A 144 12.51 -30.49 2.08
N ASP A 145 12.60 -31.07 3.28
CA ASP A 145 11.44 -31.53 4.05
C ASP A 145 10.48 -30.38 4.40
N MET A 146 11.02 -29.24 4.84
CA MET A 146 10.22 -28.04 5.10
C MET A 146 9.49 -27.57 3.83
N VAL A 147 10.19 -27.49 2.70
CA VAL A 147 9.61 -27.08 1.41
C VAL A 147 8.54 -28.09 0.95
N ASN A 148 8.80 -29.38 1.10
CA ASN A 148 7.83 -30.44 0.79
C ASN A 148 6.58 -30.36 1.67
N GLY A 149 6.75 -30.03 2.95
CA GLY A 149 5.64 -29.78 3.87
C GLY A 149 4.77 -28.61 3.42
N LEU A 150 5.40 -27.47 3.09
CA LEU A 150 4.70 -26.30 2.59
C LEU A 150 3.96 -26.58 1.27
N ARG A 151 4.61 -27.28 0.34
CA ARG A 151 4.00 -27.71 -0.92
C ARG A 151 2.77 -28.59 -0.67
N SER A 152 2.91 -29.59 0.19
CA SER A 152 1.83 -30.52 0.50
C SER A 152 0.64 -29.82 1.16
N TRP A 153 0.91 -28.86 2.04
CA TRP A 153 -0.12 -28.01 2.64
C TRP A 153 -0.84 -27.17 1.58
N LEU A 154 -0.12 -26.55 0.64
CA LEU A 154 -0.72 -25.79 -0.44
C LEU A 154 -1.57 -26.69 -1.35
N ASP A 155 -1.09 -27.89 -1.68
CA ASP A 155 -1.84 -28.88 -2.46
C ASP A 155 -3.14 -29.29 -1.75
N GLN A 156 -3.11 -29.48 -0.42
CA GLN A 156 -4.30 -29.77 0.39
C GLN A 156 -5.28 -28.59 0.40
N LEU A 157 -4.78 -27.36 0.54
CA LEU A 157 -5.59 -26.16 0.50
C LEU A 157 -6.31 -26.02 -0.84
N MET A 158 -5.60 -26.21 -1.97
CA MET A 158 -6.17 -26.15 -3.32
C MET A 158 -7.21 -27.24 -3.56
N LYS A 159 -6.95 -28.47 -3.09
CA LYS A 159 -7.94 -29.57 -3.15
C LYS A 159 -9.20 -29.23 -2.35
N SER A 160 -9.05 -28.66 -1.15
CA SER A 160 -10.19 -28.28 -0.32
C SER A 160 -11.02 -27.15 -0.95
N ALA A 161 -10.37 -26.17 -1.57
CA ALA A 161 -11.03 -25.07 -2.28
C ALA A 161 -11.81 -25.59 -3.49
N THR A 162 -11.20 -26.47 -4.29
CA THR A 162 -11.85 -27.07 -5.47
C THR A 162 -13.03 -27.97 -5.07
N ALA A 163 -12.90 -28.73 -3.99
CA ALA A 163 -13.97 -29.59 -3.49
C ALA A 163 -15.20 -28.77 -3.04
N LYS A 164 -15.00 -27.61 -2.39
CA LYS A 164 -16.09 -26.71 -2.02
C LYS A 164 -16.80 -26.11 -3.23
N ILE A 165 -16.06 -25.76 -4.29
CA ILE A 165 -16.62 -25.20 -5.53
C ILE A 165 -17.36 -26.29 -6.33
N SER A 166 -16.88 -27.53 -6.31
CA SER A 166 -17.50 -28.64 -7.03
C SER A 166 -18.64 -29.31 -6.26
N GLY A 167 -18.69 -29.13 -4.94
CA GLY A 167 -19.67 -29.73 -4.03
C GLY A 167 -20.98 -28.95 -3.85
N ASP A 168 -21.09 -27.75 -4.44
CA ASP A 168 -22.33 -26.96 -4.49
C ASP A 168 -23.19 -27.25 -5.75
N GLY A 169 -22.84 -28.33 -6.49
CA GLY A 169 -23.44 -28.69 -7.77
C GLY A 169 -24.14 -30.05 -7.83
N SER A 170 -24.39 -30.70 -6.68
CA SER A 170 -25.10 -31.99 -6.60
C SER A 170 -26.28 -31.94 -5.64
#